data_AF-A0A939KJ20-F1
#
_entry.id   AF-A0A939KJ20-F1
#
_cell.length_a   1.000
_cell.length_b   1.000
_cell.length_c   1.000
_cell.angle_alpha   90.00
_cell.angle_beta   90.00
_cell.angle_gamma   90.00
#
_symmetry.space_group_name_H-M   'P 1'
#
loop_
_entity.id
_entity.type
_entity.pdbx_description
1 polymer ?
#
loop_
_entity_poly.entity_id
_entity_poly.type
_entity_poly.pdbx_seq_one_letter_code
_entity_poly.pdbx_strand_id
1 'polypeptide(L)' 'MVKKTPNLETATELRRVTHGYYGDPKGYEEILYRTRNNRYVLLQRGGAESPYSEEKITQILKVKAQEWLDSL' A
#
# COMPACT_ATOMS: atom_id res chain seq x y z
N MET A 1 12.74 12.41 14.77
CA MET A 1 11.50 11.62 14.91
C MET A 1 11.62 10.40 14.01
N VAL A 2 11.82 9.20 14.58
CA VAL A 2 11.95 7.97 13.78
C VAL A 2 10.56 7.63 13.25
N LYS A 3 10.34 7.73 11.93
CA LYS A 3 9.12 7.21 11.29
C LYS A 3 9.10 5.70 11.55
N LYS A 4 8.34 5.26 12.55
CA LYS A 4 8.14 3.84 12.84
C LYS A 4 7.41 3.24 11.65
N THR A 5 8.15 2.54 10.79
CA THR A 5 7.57 1.77 9.69
C THR A 5 6.58 0.78 10.31
N PRO A 6 5.30 0.78 9.89
CA PRO A 6 4.32 -0.13 10.46
C PRO A 6 4.74 -1.55 10.13
N ASN A 7 4.62 -2.44 11.11
CA ASN A 7 5.03 -3.83 10.95
C ASN A 7 4.00 -4.54 10.04
N LEU A 8 4.40 -4.79 8.79
CA LEU A 8 3.58 -5.46 7.78
C LEU A 8 3.66 -6.99 7.87
N GLU A 9 4.68 -7.54 8.54
CA GLU A 9 4.89 -9.00 8.67
C GLU A 9 3.73 -9.70 9.39
N THR A 10 3.09 -8.97 10.31
CA THR A 10 1.92 -9.46 11.07
C THR A 10 0.60 -8.83 10.60
N ALA A 11 0.64 -8.03 9.53
CA ALA A 11 -0.53 -7.37 8.99
C ALA A 11 -1.27 -8.28 8.01
N THR A 12 -2.59 -8.18 7.99
CA THR A 12 -3.44 -8.88 7.06
C THR A 12 -3.62 -8.05 5.81
N GLU A 13 -3.28 -8.60 4.65
CA GLU A 13 -3.62 -8.00 3.35
C GLU A 13 -5.15 -8.00 3.19
N LEU A 14 -5.73 -6.81 3.04
CA LEU A 14 -7.16 -6.66 2.77
C LEU A 14 -7.45 -6.71 1.28
N ARG A 15 -6.61 -6.03 0.49
CA ARG A 15 -6.81 -5.88 -0.95
C ARG A 15 -5.52 -5.45 -1.61
N ARG A 16 -5.31 -5.91 -2.84
CA ARG A 16 -4.21 -5.54 -3.72
C ARG A 16 -4.76 -5.12 -5.07
N VAL A 17 -4.27 -4.01 -5.59
CA VAL A 17 -4.57 -3.51 -6.93
C VAL A 17 -3.26 -3.32 -7.65
N THR A 18 -3.16 -3.91 -8.84
CA THR A 18 -1.97 -3.79 -9.70
C THR A 18 -2.35 -3.00 -10.93
N HIS A 19 -1.62 -1.94 -11.19
CA HIS A 19 -1.70 -1.13 -12.39
C HIS A 19 -0.50 -1.45 -13.28
N GLY A 20 -0.76 -2.10 -14.41
CA GLY A 20 0.27 -2.55 -15.35
C GLY A 20 0.42 -4.07 -15.37
N TYR A 21 1.54 -4.53 -15.89
CA TYR A 21 1.86 -5.95 -16.05
C TYR A 21 3.23 -6.28 -15.46
N TYR A 22 3.51 -7.57 -15.29
CA TYR A 22 4.79 -8.03 -14.78
C TYR A 22 5.94 -7.56 -15.68
N GLY A 23 6.89 -6.83 -15.08
CA GLY A 23 8.02 -6.24 -15.81
C GLY A 23 7.73 -4.89 -16.45
N ASP A 24 6.55 -4.29 -16.25
CA ASP A 24 6.29 -2.92 -16.69
C ASP A 24 7.08 -1.92 -15.81
N PRO A 25 8.00 -1.13 -16.37
CA PRO A 25 8.80 -0.20 -15.58
C PRO A 25 7.96 0.94 -15.00
N LYS A 26 6.79 1.23 -15.57
CA LYS A 26 5.83 2.23 -15.10
C LYS A 26 4.70 1.63 -14.25
N GLY A 27 4.71 0.30 -14.09
CA GLY A 27 3.67 -0.45 -13.42
C GLY A 27 3.86 -0.40 -11.91
N TYR A 28 2.76 -0.24 -11.19
CA TYR A 28 2.78 -0.15 -9.73
C TYR A 28 1.64 -0.96 -9.12
N GLU A 29 1.83 -1.36 -7.88
CA GLU A 29 0.80 -1.99 -7.07
C GLU A 29 0.56 -1.20 -5.79
N GLU A 30 -0.71 -1.19 -5.39
CA GLU A 30 -1.19 -0.59 -4.18
C GLU A 30 -1.87 -1.68 -3.35
N ILE A 31 -1.33 -1.92 -2.16
CA ILE A 31 -1.76 -2.99 -1.27
C ILE A 31 -2.22 -2.38 0.04
N LEU A 32 -3.48 -2.60 0.38
CA LEU A 32 -4.04 -2.18 1.65
C LEU A 32 -3.91 -3.31 2.67
N TYR A 33 -3.20 -3.02 3.76
CA TYR A 33 -3.03 -3.89 4.91
C TYR A 33 -3.82 -3.40 6.13
N ARG A 34 -4.21 -4.34 6.99
CA ARG A 34 -4.73 -4.11 8.33
C ARG A 34 -3.83 -4.76 9.35
N THR A 35 -3.23 -3.96 10.21
CA THR A 35 -2.41 -4.45 11.32
C THR A 35 -3.29 -5.02 12.45
N ARG A 36 -2.70 -5.82 13.36
CA ARG A 36 -3.41 -6.37 14.54
C ARG A 36 -4.04 -5.30 15.44
N ASN A 37 -3.49 -4.09 15.46
CA ASN A 37 -4.03 -2.96 16.22
C ASN A 37 -5.14 -2.21 15.48
N ASN A 38 -5.79 -2.83 14.48
CA ASN A 38 -6.81 -2.23 13.62
C ASN A 38 -6.37 -0.94 12.90
N ARG A 39 -5.07 -0.75 12.68
CA ARG A 39 -4.54 0.35 11.86
C ARG A 39 -4.46 -0.09 10.41
N TYR A 40 -4.80 0.81 9.51
CA TYR A 40 -4.76 0.58 8.07
C TYR A 40 -3.47 1.15 7.50
N VAL A 41 -2.85 0.42 6.61
CA VAL A 41 -1.57 0.77 5.99
C VAL A 41 -1.68 0.55 4.51
N LEU A 42 -1.44 1.59 3.72
CA LEU A 42 -1.36 1.50 2.27
C LEU A 42 0.11 1.37 1.89
N LEU A 43 0.45 0.25 1.26
CA LEU A 43 1.74 -0.02 0.65
C LEU A 43 1.64 0.29 -0.84
N GLN A 44 2.49 1.17 -1.34
CA GLN A 44 2.54 1.54 -2.75
C GLN A 44 3.95 1.27 -3.25
N ARG A 45 4.10 0.45 -4.29
CA ARG A 45 5.41 0.08 -4.85
C ARG A 45 5.27 -0.19 -6.34
N GLY A 46 6.32 0.02 -7.12
CA GLY A 46 6.29 -0.20 -8.56
C GLY A 46 7.66 -0.29 -9.19
N GLY A 47 7.67 -0.34 -10.52
CA GLY A 47 8.88 -0.28 -11.33
C GLY A 47 9.56 1.09 -11.22
N ALA A 48 10.82 1.16 -11.66
CA ALA A 48 11.66 2.35 -11.52
C ALA A 48 11.10 3.63 -12.16
N GLU A 49 10.27 3.52 -13.20
CA GLU A 49 9.64 4.65 -13.90
C GLU A 49 8.21 4.94 -13.42
N SER A 50 7.75 4.25 -12.38
CA SER A 50 6.43 4.42 -11.79
C SER A 50 6.36 5.65 -10.88
N PRO A 51 5.17 6.19 -10.58
CA PRO A 51 5.03 7.19 -9.51
C PRO A 51 5.44 6.68 -8.12
N TYR A 52 5.57 5.35 -7.97
CA TYR A 52 5.99 4.65 -6.75
C TYR A 52 7.28 3.85 -6.99
N SER A 53 8.31 4.46 -7.58
CA SER A 53 9.63 3.83 -7.82
C SER A 53 10.26 3.25 -6.55
N GLU A 54 9.97 3.84 -5.40
CA GLU A 54 10.39 3.35 -4.09
C GLU A 54 9.18 2.87 -3.29
N GLU A 55 9.38 1.79 -2.52
CA GLU A 55 8.33 1.27 -1.65
C GLU A 55 7.91 2.32 -0.62
N LYS A 56 6.64 2.73 -0.69
CA LYS A 56 6.07 3.73 0.19
C LYS A 56 5.01 3.09 1.08
N ILE A 57 5.29 3.08 2.37
CA ILE A 57 4.38 2.56 3.39
C ILE A 57 3.73 3.74 4.11
N THR A 58 2.42 3.93 3.92
CA THR A 58 1.67 5.03 4.51
C THR A 58 0.58 4.50 5.43
N GLN A 59 0.62 4.87 6.71
CA GLN A 59 -0.48 4.56 7.63
C GLN A 59 -1.64 5.52 7.38
N ILE A 60 -2.82 4.98 7.12
CA ILE A 60 -4.04 5.75 6.84
C ILE A 60 -5.13 5.45 7.86
N LEU A 61 -6.09 6.35 8.00
CA LEU A 61 -7.27 6.14 8.84
C LEU A 61 -8.21 5.12 8.20
N LYS A 62 -9.06 4.48 9.02
CA LYS A 62 -10.10 3.55 8.54
C LYS A 62 -10.97 4.16 7.45
N VAL A 63 -11.37 5.43 7.61
CA VAL A 63 -12.18 6.15 6.62
C VAL A 63 -11.47 6.24 5.27
N LYS A 64 -10.19 6.63 5.26
CA LYS A 64 -9.37 6.72 4.04
C LYS A 64 -9.15 5.36 3.39
N ALA A 65 -8.97 4.32 4.20
CA ALA A 65 -8.88 2.95 3.69
C ALA A 65 -10.18 2.49 3.03
N GLN A 66 -11.33 2.85 3.60
CA GLN A 66 -12.63 2.55 3.03
C GLN A 66 -12.89 3.36 1.75
N GLU A 67 -12.58 4.66 1.74
CA GLU A 67 -12.63 5.50 0.54
C GLU A 67 -11.77 4.92 -0.59
N TRP A 68 -10.55 4.47 -0.26
CA TRP A 68 -9.68 3.82 -1.24
C TRP A 68 -10.29 2.53 -1.79
N LEU A 69 -10.86 1.68 -0.93
CA LEU A 69 -11.54 0.44 -1.34
C LEU A 69 -12.77 0.68 -2.21
N ASP A 70 -13.51 1.76 -1.95
CA ASP A 70 -14.71 2.18 -2.70
C ASP A 70 -14.36 2.81 -4.06
N SER A 71 -13.14 3.34 -4.19
CA SER A 71 -12.62 3.97 -5.41
C SER A 71 -12.00 2.99 -6.42
N LEU A 72 -11.94 1.69 -6.10
CA LEU A 72 -11.40 0.63 -6.98
C LEU A 72 -12.43 0.15 -7.98
#